data_AF-A0A8H7W511-F1
#
_entry.id   AF-A0A8H7W511-F1
#
_cell.length_a   1.000
_cell.length_b   1.000
_cell.length_c   1.000
_cell.angle_alpha   90.00
_cell.angle_beta   90.00
_cell.angle_gamma   90.00
#
_symmetry.space_group_name_H-M   'P 1'
#
loop_
_entity.id
_entity.type
_entity.pdbx_description
1 polymer ?
#
loop_
_entity_poly.entity_id
_entity_poly.type
_entity_poly.pdbx_seq_one_letter_code
_entity_poly.pdbx_strand_id
1 'polypeptide(L)'
;MDNEDHNSVNLVVVTLNLQTGTPCLLVMCLFFGSTAEAEEYTASIKAIGPVVAMENRKKYSEINDGMDGFCAKGGFKLFKLMGATRFDPEPWAEVANIFVDLKERCPHFVSGGYGFEWVTGKQKEAGMDSRGHRRKLSLGLRAFPGTRMPILDA
;
A
#
# COMPACT_ATOMS: atom_id res chain seq x y z
N MET A 1 -15.13 -0.23 3.60
CA MET A 1 -14.41 0.97 4.07
C MET A 1 -14.83 2.16 3.21
N ASP A 2 -16.13 2.32 2.98
CA ASP A 2 -16.69 3.38 2.14
C ASP A 2 -17.33 4.41 3.07
N ASN A 3 -16.48 5.14 3.79
CA ASN A 3 -16.93 6.25 4.63
C ASN A 3 -16.61 7.56 3.88
N GLU A 4 -17.65 8.25 3.41
CA GLU A 4 -17.52 9.52 2.68
C GLU A 4 -17.31 10.72 3.61
N ASP A 5 -17.53 10.55 4.92
CA ASP A 5 -17.43 11.62 5.92
C ASP A 5 -15.99 11.97 6.27
N HIS A 6 -15.03 11.11 5.91
CA HIS A 6 -13.61 11.32 6.15
C HIS A 6 -12.76 11.06 4.91
N ASN A 7 -11.76 11.92 4.72
CA ASN A 7 -10.71 11.67 3.74
C ASN A 7 -9.69 10.70 4.34
N SER A 8 -9.41 9.61 3.64
CA SER A 8 -8.32 8.71 3.97
C SER A 8 -7.63 8.24 2.70
N VAL A 9 -6.36 7.87 2.83
CA VAL A 9 -5.60 7.19 1.77
C VAL A 9 -5.07 5.91 2.37
N ASN A 10 -5.39 4.79 1.75
CA ASN A 10 -5.03 3.49 2.26
C ASN A 10 -4.34 2.69 1.17
N LEU A 11 -3.36 1.90 1.57
CA LEU A 11 -2.59 1.07 0.67
C LEU A 11 -2.33 -0.25 1.39
N VAL A 12 -2.65 -1.35 0.73
CA VAL A 12 -2.28 -2.68 1.18
C VAL A 12 -1.29 -3.23 0.17
N VAL A 13 -0.17 -3.77 0.64
CA VAL A 13 0.90 -4.32 -0.20
C VAL A 13 1.27 -5.70 0.33
N VAL A 14 1.22 -6.71 -0.53
CA VAL A 14 1.94 -7.96 -0.32
C VAL A 14 3.38 -7.73 -0.75
N THR A 15 4.32 -7.84 0.18
CA THR A 15 5.74 -7.50 0.00
C THR A 15 6.61 -8.44 0.83
N LEU A 16 7.92 -8.23 0.83
CA LEU A 16 8.84 -8.88 1.77
C LEU A 16 9.06 -8.02 3.01
N ASN A 17 9.15 -8.66 4.16
CA ASN A 17 9.67 -8.07 5.39
C ASN A 17 11.15 -7.73 5.18
N LEU A 18 11.54 -6.46 5.42
CA LEU A 18 12.89 -5.97 5.14
C LEU A 18 13.98 -6.64 6.01
N GLN A 19 13.62 -7.17 7.18
CA GLN A 19 14.56 -7.82 8.10
C GLN A 19 14.67 -9.32 7.84
N THR A 20 13.55 -10.00 7.61
CA THR A 20 13.53 -11.47 7.50
C THR A 20 13.46 -11.98 6.07
N GLY A 21 13.12 -11.11 5.11
CA GLY A 21 12.90 -11.49 3.71
C GLY A 21 11.69 -12.40 3.48
N THR A 22 10.84 -12.60 4.49
CA THR A 22 9.63 -13.41 4.40
C THR A 22 8.47 -12.60 3.82
N PRO A 23 7.52 -13.23 3.08
CA PRO A 23 6.31 -12.54 2.63
C PRO A 23 5.53 -11.96 3.82
N CYS A 24 5.08 -10.72 3.69
CA CYS A 24 4.24 -10.05 4.67
C CYS A 24 3.21 -9.15 3.99
N LEU A 25 2.18 -8.79 4.75
CA LEU A 25 1.21 -7.77 4.36
C LEU A 25 1.58 -6.45 5.05
N LEU A 26 1.85 -5.43 4.25
CA LEU A 26 1.98 -4.05 4.71
C LEU A 26 0.67 -3.33 4.49
N VAL A 27 0.10 -2.77 5.56
CA VAL A 27 -1.12 -1.97 5.51
C VAL A 27 -0.80 -0.55 5.96
N MET A 28 -0.89 0.40 5.05
CA MET A 28 -0.74 1.83 5.31
C MET A 28 -2.12 2.46 5.35
N CYS A 29 -2.42 3.14 6.46
CA CYS A 29 -3.65 3.92 6.62
C CYS A 29 -3.26 5.36 6.95
N LEU A 30 -3.55 6.28 6.04
CA LEU A 30 -3.42 7.71 6.26
C LEU A 30 -4.81 8.25 6.54
N PHE A 31 -5.03 8.66 7.79
CA PHE A 31 -6.28 9.25 8.24
C PHE A 31 -6.10 10.76 8.48
N PHE A 32 -7.02 11.55 7.92
CA PHE A 32 -7.01 13.01 8.07
C PHE A 32 -8.10 13.43 9.06
N GLY A 33 -7.75 13.48 10.34
CA GLY A 33 -8.66 13.91 11.41
C GLY A 33 -8.02 13.85 12.79
N SER A 34 -8.84 13.73 13.82
CA SER A 34 -8.37 13.57 15.20
C SER A 34 -7.82 12.17 15.45
N THR A 35 -7.03 12.02 16.52
CA THR A 35 -6.50 10.72 16.94
C THR A 35 -7.63 9.73 17.29
N ALA A 36 -8.70 10.19 17.95
CA ALA A 36 -9.80 9.32 18.35
C ALA A 36 -10.53 8.70 17.16
N GLU A 37 -10.80 9.52 16.12
CA GLU A 37 -11.40 9.04 14.88
C GLU A 37 -10.44 8.08 14.12
N ALA A 38 -9.13 8.34 14.15
CA ALA A 38 -8.14 7.46 13.55
C ALA A 38 -8.07 6.09 14.24
N GLU A 39 -8.20 6.05 15.57
CA GLU A 39 -8.24 4.81 16.34
C GLU A 39 -9.47 3.98 16.00
N GLU A 40 -10.65 4.60 15.91
CA GLU A 40 -11.88 3.95 15.47
C GLU A 40 -11.75 3.42 14.03
N TYR A 41 -11.25 4.26 13.11
CA TYR A 41 -11.04 3.91 11.71
C TYR A 41 -10.13 2.68 11.54
N THR A 42 -9.03 2.62 12.30
CA THR A 42 -8.03 1.55 12.19
C THR A 42 -8.33 0.31 13.04
N ALA A 43 -9.34 0.35 13.91
CA ALA A 43 -9.64 -0.72 14.86
C ALA A 43 -9.83 -2.10 14.18
N SER A 44 -10.59 -2.14 13.08
CA SER A 44 -10.84 -3.38 12.33
C SER A 44 -9.57 -3.98 11.72
N ILE A 45 -8.62 -3.13 11.30
CA ILE A 45 -7.34 -3.56 10.72
C ILE A 45 -6.42 -4.09 11.82
N LYS A 46 -6.38 -3.41 12.97
CA LYS A 46 -5.60 -3.85 14.14
C LYS A 46 -6.05 -5.22 14.64
N ALA A 47 -7.35 -5.51 14.55
CA ALA A 47 -7.92 -6.78 14.99
C ALA A 47 -7.49 -7.99 14.15
N ILE A 48 -6.91 -7.79 12.95
CA ILE A 48 -6.56 -8.90 12.05
C ILE A 48 -5.43 -9.76 12.62
N GLY A 49 -4.39 -9.16 13.21
CA GLY A 49 -3.30 -9.88 13.90
C GLY A 49 -2.47 -10.84 13.02
N PRO A 50 -1.23 -11.18 13.41
CA PRO A 50 -0.34 -10.44 14.30
C PRO A 50 0.13 -9.13 13.63
N VAL A 51 -0.09 -8.01 14.30
CA VAL A 51 0.17 -6.66 13.76
C VAL A 51 1.43 -6.08 14.40
N VAL A 52 2.42 -5.74 13.57
CA VAL A 52 3.50 -4.81 13.95
C VAL A 52 3.00 -3.42 13.56
N ALA A 53 2.13 -2.83 14.38
CA ALA A 53 1.58 -1.50 14.12
C ALA A 53 2.60 -0.43 14.49
N MET A 54 2.93 0.45 13.54
CA MET A 54 3.57 1.71 13.85
C MET A 54 2.53 2.82 13.67
N GLU A 55 2.03 3.34 14.78
CA GLU A 55 1.14 4.50 14.77
C GLU A 55 1.95 5.74 15.11
N ASN A 56 2.01 6.69 14.19
CA ASN A 56 2.72 7.94 14.42
C ASN A 56 1.89 9.09 13.89
N ARG A 57 1.62 10.07 14.73
CA ARG A 57 1.14 11.38 14.28
C ARG A 57 2.30 12.09 13.61
N LYS A 58 2.22 12.29 12.30
CA LYS A 58 3.25 12.97 11.50
C LYS A 58 2.71 14.25 10.88
N LYS A 59 3.59 15.19 10.55
CA LYS A 59 3.21 16.29 9.66
C LYS A 59 2.93 15.72 8.28
N TYR A 60 2.05 16.39 7.52
CA TYR A 60 1.74 15.96 6.15
C TYR A 60 3.00 15.81 5.27
N SER A 61 4.00 16.67 5.46
CA SER A 61 5.27 16.61 4.75
C SER A 61 6.11 15.35 5.04
N GLU A 62 5.83 14.63 6.12
CA GLU A 62 6.62 13.52 6.66
C GLU A 62 5.87 12.17 6.55
N ILE A 63 4.67 12.15 5.96
CA ILE A 63 3.81 10.95 5.91
C ILE A 63 4.46 9.80 5.14
N ASN A 64 5.34 10.11 4.19
CA ASN A 64 6.03 9.11 3.38
C ASN A 64 7.33 8.60 4.01
N ASP A 65 7.84 9.21 5.08
CA ASP A 65 9.15 8.85 5.65
C ASP A 65 9.20 7.41 6.14
N GLY A 66 8.08 6.90 6.68
CA GLY A 66 7.99 5.49 7.10
C GLY A 66 8.00 4.51 5.93
N MET A 67 7.72 4.99 4.73
CA MET A 67 7.66 4.20 3.49
C MET A 67 8.89 4.40 2.61
N ASP A 68 9.82 5.25 3.01
CA ASP A 68 10.97 5.58 2.17
C ASP A 68 11.83 4.35 1.90
N GLY A 69 11.98 3.44 2.88
CA GLY A 69 12.67 2.15 2.68
C GLY A 69 12.02 1.22 1.64
N PHE A 70 10.69 1.29 1.46
CA PHE A 70 9.98 0.56 0.40
C PHE A 70 9.99 1.31 -0.95
N CYS A 71 10.39 2.58 -0.94
CA CYS A 71 10.46 3.46 -2.10
C CYS A 71 11.89 3.76 -2.57
N ALA A 72 12.90 3.44 -1.75
CA ALA A 72 14.30 3.75 -1.95
C ALA A 72 14.79 3.17 -3.27
N LYS A 73 15.32 4.08 -4.10
CA LYS A 73 15.64 3.84 -5.50
C LYS A 73 17.05 3.26 -5.64
N GLY A 74 17.13 2.12 -6.32
CA GLY A 74 18.38 1.58 -6.87
C GLY A 74 18.17 0.66 -8.08
N GLY A 75 16.92 0.55 -8.56
CA GLY A 75 16.51 -0.50 -9.50
C GLY A 75 15.36 -0.12 -10.43
N PHE A 76 15.04 -1.03 -11.34
CA PHE A 76 13.92 -0.86 -12.29
C PHE A 76 12.58 -1.05 -11.57
N LYS A 77 11.74 0.00 -11.55
CA LYS A 77 10.40 -0.02 -10.96
C LYS A 77 9.35 0.08 -12.06
N LEU A 78 8.67 -1.03 -12.35
CA LEU A 78 7.58 -1.06 -13.33
C LEU A 78 6.26 -0.67 -12.67
N PHE A 79 5.82 0.57 -12.88
CA PHE A 79 4.49 1.00 -12.47
C PHE A 79 3.45 0.58 -13.50
N LYS A 80 2.74 -0.52 -13.21
CA LYS A 80 1.46 -0.84 -13.86
C LYS A 80 0.35 -0.44 -12.91
N LEU A 81 -0.53 0.46 -13.35
CA LEU A 81 -1.73 0.86 -12.62
C LEU A 81 -2.98 0.44 -13.38
N MET A 82 -3.87 -0.25 -12.68
CA MET A 82 -5.23 -0.52 -13.15
C MET A 82 -6.19 0.11 -12.15
N GLY A 83 -7.14 0.89 -12.67
CA GLY A 83 -8.25 1.39 -11.87
C GLY A 83 -9.31 0.31 -11.72
N ALA A 84 -9.86 0.13 -10.52
CA ALA A 84 -11.10 -0.62 -10.33
C ALA A 84 -12.17 0.24 -9.62
N THR A 85 -13.44 -0.12 -9.83
CA THR A 85 -14.60 0.54 -9.23
C THR A 85 -14.92 0.03 -7.82
N ARG A 86 -14.45 -1.18 -7.48
CA ARG A 86 -14.61 -1.81 -6.16
C ARG A 86 -13.41 -2.71 -5.87
N PHE A 87 -13.18 -2.97 -4.58
CA PHE A 87 -12.27 -4.03 -4.15
C PHE A 87 -12.96 -5.40 -4.26
N ASP A 88 -12.23 -6.39 -4.77
CA ASP A 88 -12.67 -7.78 -4.83
C ASP A 88 -11.65 -8.64 -4.06
N PRO A 89 -12.04 -9.27 -2.94
CA PRO A 89 -11.11 -10.00 -2.09
C PRO A 89 -10.58 -11.28 -2.74
N GLU A 90 -11.35 -11.95 -3.60
CA GLU A 90 -10.95 -13.24 -4.19
C GLU A 90 -9.73 -13.09 -5.13
N PRO A 91 -9.75 -12.21 -6.15
CA PRO A 91 -8.57 -11.97 -6.98
C PRO A 91 -7.37 -11.45 -6.18
N TRP A 92 -7.63 -10.69 -5.11
CA TRP A 92 -6.54 -10.19 -4.27
C TRP A 92 -5.85 -11.30 -3.48
N ALA A 93 -6.61 -12.27 -2.96
CA ALA A 93 -6.04 -13.45 -2.32
C ALA A 93 -5.18 -14.25 -3.29
N GLU A 94 -5.60 -14.37 -4.55
CA GLU A 94 -4.80 -15.02 -5.60
C GLU A 94 -3.48 -14.28 -5.86
N VAL A 95 -3.50 -12.95 -5.93
CA VAL A 95 -2.28 -12.13 -6.06
C VAL A 95 -1.32 -12.35 -4.90
N ALA A 96 -1.83 -12.47 -3.67
CA ALA A 96 -1.02 -12.77 -2.50
C ALA A 96 -0.36 -14.15 -2.61
N ASN A 97 -1.11 -15.18 -3.02
CA ASN A 97 -0.59 -16.53 -3.23
C ASN A 97 0.49 -16.56 -4.33
N ILE A 98 0.26 -15.88 -5.46
CA ILE A 98 1.24 -15.77 -6.55
C ILE A 98 2.55 -15.16 -6.04
N PHE A 99 2.48 -14.16 -5.16
CA PHE A 99 3.68 -13.55 -4.59
C PHE A 99 4.44 -14.49 -3.64
N VAL A 100 3.73 -15.27 -2.82
CA VAL A 100 4.34 -16.30 -1.98
C VAL A 100 5.04 -17.36 -2.85
N ASP A 101 4.34 -17.89 -3.85
CA ASP A 101 4.89 -18.87 -4.80
C ASP A 101 6.12 -18.33 -5.54
N LEU A 102 6.10 -17.03 -5.91
CA LEU A 102 7.25 -16.37 -6.53
C LEU A 102 8.45 -16.39 -5.60
N LYS A 103 8.28 -16.07 -4.31
CA LYS A 103 9.37 -16.06 -3.34
C LYS A 103 9.92 -17.47 -3.10
N GLU A 104 9.07 -18.49 -3.05
CA GLU A 104 9.50 -19.88 -2.92
C GLU A 104 10.31 -20.36 -4.13
N ARG A 105 9.81 -20.06 -5.35
CA ARG A 105 10.48 -20.43 -6.60
C ARG A 105 11.73 -19.60 -6.90
N CYS A 106 11.82 -18.40 -6.33
CA CYS A 106 12.94 -17.49 -6.51
C CYS A 106 13.45 -17.00 -5.14
N PRO A 107 14.19 -17.84 -4.37
CA PRO A 107 14.68 -17.46 -3.05
C PRO A 107 15.56 -16.19 -3.06
N HIS A 108 16.24 -15.94 -4.18
CA HIS A 108 17.08 -14.76 -4.42
C HIS A 108 16.29 -13.46 -4.71
N PHE A 109 14.95 -13.52 -4.76
CA PHE A 109 14.12 -12.33 -4.83
C PHE A 109 14.23 -11.55 -3.51
N VAL A 110 14.83 -10.36 -3.56
CA VAL A 110 15.20 -9.57 -2.38
C VAL A 110 14.25 -8.41 -2.10
N SER A 111 13.49 -7.96 -3.09
CA SER A 111 12.56 -6.84 -2.91
C SER A 111 11.51 -6.78 -4.00
N GLY A 112 10.33 -6.30 -3.60
CA GLY A 112 9.21 -6.04 -4.48
C GLY A 112 7.87 -6.40 -3.85
N GLY A 113 6.79 -6.15 -4.57
CA GLY A 113 5.45 -6.38 -4.05
C GLY A 113 4.34 -6.05 -5.03
N TYR A 114 3.14 -6.44 -4.66
CA TYR A 114 1.91 -6.03 -5.30
C TYR A 114 1.06 -5.30 -4.28
N GLY A 115 0.46 -4.18 -4.65
CA GLY A 115 -0.38 -3.43 -3.73
C GLY A 115 -1.65 -2.91 -4.37
N PHE A 116 -2.70 -2.73 -3.58
CA PHE A 116 -3.88 -1.98 -3.99
C PHE A 116 -4.03 -0.76 -3.08
N GLU A 117 -4.30 0.38 -3.70
CA GLU A 117 -4.49 1.65 -3.03
C GLU A 117 -5.95 2.08 -3.18
N TRP A 118 -6.55 2.60 -2.12
CA TRP A 118 -7.82 3.28 -2.20
C TRP A 118 -7.88 4.55 -1.39
N VAL A 119 -8.78 5.43 -1.81
CA VAL A 119 -9.01 6.73 -1.18
C VAL A 119 -10.47 6.86 -0.82
N THR A 120 -10.76 7.35 0.38
CA THR A 120 -12.12 7.66 0.84
C THR A 120 -12.36 9.16 0.86
N GLY A 121 -13.61 9.57 1.00
CA GLY A 121 -14.04 10.96 1.07
C GLY A 121 -14.50 11.54 -0.28
N LYS A 122 -15.03 12.77 -0.22
CA LYS A 122 -15.58 13.48 -1.39
C LYS A 122 -14.47 13.82 -2.39
N GLN A 123 -14.32 12.97 -3.39
CA GLN A 123 -13.51 13.26 -4.57
C GLN A 123 -14.14 14.46 -5.30
N LYS A 124 -13.35 15.50 -5.60
CA LYS A 124 -13.83 16.56 -6.52
C LYS A 124 -14.19 15.91 -7.84
N GLU A 125 -15.35 16.26 -8.39
CA GLU A 125 -15.66 15.90 -9.78
C GLU A 125 -14.53 16.44 -10.66
N ALA A 126 -13.85 15.52 -11.34
CA ALA A 126 -12.77 15.90 -12.21
C ALA A 126 -13.37 16.75 -13.35
N GLY A 127 -12.94 18.00 -13.49
CA GLY A 127 -13.10 18.72 -14.75
C GLY A 127 -12.50 17.86 -15.88
N MET A 128 -13.12 17.89 -17.06
CA MET A 128 -12.84 16.98 -18.18
C MET A 128 -11.41 17.01 -18.74
N ASP A 129 -10.47 17.77 -18.17
CA ASP A 129 -9.22 18.15 -18.83
C ASP A 129 -7.93 17.82 -18.05
N SER A 130 -7.95 16.84 -17.15
CA SER A 130 -6.71 16.29 -16.59
C SER A 130 -6.42 14.91 -17.16
N ARG A 131 -5.18 14.66 -17.63
CA ARG A 131 -4.72 13.32 -18.05
C ARG A 131 -4.77 12.25 -16.93
N GLY A 132 -5.17 12.64 -15.72
CA GLY A 132 -5.48 11.78 -14.58
C GLY A 132 -6.98 11.60 -14.32
N HIS A 133 -7.85 11.90 -15.30
CA HIS A 133 -9.30 11.83 -15.17
C HIS A 133 -9.76 10.39 -14.85
N ARG A 134 -9.88 10.12 -13.55
CA ARG A 134 -10.33 8.86 -12.97
C ARG A 134 -11.78 9.02 -12.52
N ARG A 135 -12.75 8.94 -13.44
CA ARG A 135 -14.16 8.91 -13.05
C ARG A 135 -14.39 7.67 -12.17
N LYS A 136 -14.78 7.85 -10.92
CA LYS A 136 -15.20 6.79 -9.98
C LYS A 136 -14.20 5.64 -9.79
N LEU A 137 -12.90 5.92 -9.83
CA LEU A 137 -11.88 4.91 -9.53
C LEU A 137 -11.34 5.16 -8.13
N SER A 138 -11.90 4.46 -7.17
CA SER A 138 -11.42 4.43 -5.79
C SER A 138 -10.23 3.49 -5.62
N LEU A 139 -9.88 2.65 -6.60
CA LEU A 139 -8.85 1.60 -6.46
C LEU A 139 -7.70 1.74 -7.46
N GLY A 140 -6.47 1.44 -7.06
CA GLY A 140 -5.31 1.32 -7.94
C GLY A 140 -4.39 0.14 -7.58
N LEU A 141 -4.24 -0.84 -8.47
CA LEU A 141 -3.22 -1.90 -8.34
C LEU A 141 -1.83 -1.34 -8.69
N ARG A 142 -0.78 -1.68 -7.94
CA ARG A 142 0.62 -1.30 -8.21
C ARG A 142 1.51 -2.54 -8.09
N ALA A 143 2.41 -2.73 -9.06
CA ALA A 143 3.51 -3.68 -8.96
C ALA A 143 4.82 -2.94 -8.65
N PHE A 144 5.66 -3.54 -7.82
CA PHE A 144 6.98 -3.06 -7.46
C PHE A 144 7.97 -4.19 -7.74
N PRO A 145 8.59 -4.28 -8.94
CA PRO A 145 9.74 -5.16 -9.09
C PRO A 145 10.96 -4.53 -8.39
N GLY A 146 11.75 -5.34 -7.70
CA GLY A 146 13.02 -4.93 -7.13
C GLY A 146 14.21 -5.47 -7.92
N THR A 147 15.27 -4.68 -8.02
CA THR A 147 16.63 -5.17 -8.32
C THR A 147 17.57 -4.72 -7.21
N ARG A 148 18.63 -5.53 -6.98
CA ARG A 148 19.64 -5.41 -5.90
C ARG A 148 19.93 -3.96 -5.49
N MET A 149 19.82 -3.67 -4.19
CA MET A 149 20.60 -2.60 -3.56
C MET A 149 21.99 -3.12 -3.18
N PRO A 150 23.05 -2.30 -3.26
CA PRO A 150 24.30 -2.61 -2.61
C PRO A 150 24.06 -2.59 -1.10
N ILE A 151 24.53 -3.63 -0.43
CA ILE A 151 24.58 -3.71 1.03
C ILE A 151 25.45 -2.53 1.49
N LEU A 152 24.87 -1.58 2.20
CA LEU A 152 25.65 -0.66 3.03
C LEU A 152 25.91 -1.41 4.32
N ASP A 153 27.11 -1.98 4.41
CA ASP A 153 27.67 -2.47 5.66
C ASP A 153 27.80 -1.29 6.63
N ALA A 154 27.31 -1.48 7.85
CA ALA A 154 27.61 -0.66 9.02
C ALA A 154 28.35 -1.52 10.04
#